data_AF-A0A645HD17-F1
#
_entry.id   AF-A0A645HD17-F1
#
_cell.length_a   1.000
_cell.length_b   1.000
_cell.length_c   1.000
_cell.angle_alpha   90.00
_cell.angle_beta   90.00
_cell.angle_gamma   90.00
#
_symmetry.space_group_name_H-M   'P 1'
#
loop_
_entity.id
_entity.type
_entity.pdbx_description
1 polymer ?
#
loop_
_entity_poly.entity_id
_entity_poly.type
_entity_poly.pdbx_seq_one_letter_code
_entity_poly.pdbx_strand_id
1 'polypeptide(L)'
;MDSWLYDECPLIHLKYEDTIKKMKTALTSNYFEDLIKEYLLNNSHSSMLVLKPRKGLAEEKEKALSEKLKKYKEGLSEESIEDIIKKTRSLMERQNTPDSEEVLETIPMLSLEDIDKKVENLEILETIKSDVKVLHHETFTSKIAYIGFMFKTEGIKQEDIPYISLL
;
A
#
# COMPACT_ATOMS: atom_id res chain seq x y z
N MET A 1 14.39 -2.93 -5.92
CA MET A 1 15.08 -4.25 -5.97
C MET A 1 14.91 -4.93 -7.33
N ASP A 2 14.15 -4.32 -8.24
CA ASP A 2 13.65 -4.98 -9.45
C ASP A 2 14.77 -5.38 -10.42
N SER A 3 15.84 -4.58 -10.57
CA SER A 3 17.01 -4.99 -11.35
C SER A 3 17.84 -6.05 -10.64
N TRP A 4 18.09 -5.87 -9.34
CA TRP A 4 18.96 -6.74 -8.56
C TRP A 4 18.44 -8.18 -8.47
N LEU A 5 17.12 -8.38 -8.46
CA LEU A 5 16.51 -9.73 -8.44
C LEU A 5 16.86 -10.56 -9.67
N TYR A 6 17.19 -9.92 -10.79
CA TYR A 6 17.53 -10.56 -12.05
C TYR A 6 19.02 -10.42 -12.39
N ASP A 7 19.88 -10.35 -11.37
CA ASP A 7 21.35 -10.22 -11.48
C ASP A 7 21.84 -8.98 -12.23
N GLU A 8 20.98 -7.95 -12.34
CA GLU A 8 21.34 -6.65 -12.92
C GLU A 8 21.86 -5.66 -11.87
N CYS A 9 22.48 -4.57 -12.34
CA CYS A 9 23.03 -3.58 -11.44
C CYS A 9 21.93 -2.94 -10.54
N PRO A 10 22.09 -2.97 -9.20
CA PRO A 10 21.07 -2.47 -8.28
C PRO A 10 20.91 -0.93 -8.32
N LEU A 11 21.88 -0.24 -8.92
CA LEU A 11 21.92 1.23 -9.00
C LEU A 11 21.30 1.78 -10.29
N ILE A 12 20.84 0.92 -11.21
CA ILE A 12 20.32 1.33 -12.53
C ILE A 12 19.25 2.41 -12.40
N HIS A 13 18.30 2.24 -11.47
CA HIS A 13 17.19 3.18 -11.29
C HIS A 13 17.55 4.43 -10.48
N LEU A 14 18.71 4.45 -9.81
CA LEU A 14 19.19 5.61 -9.06
C LEU A 14 19.92 6.62 -9.97
N LYS A 15 20.47 6.16 -11.11
CA LYS A 15 21.22 6.99 -12.08
C LYS A 15 20.37 7.31 -13.30
N TYR A 16 19.41 8.23 -13.15
CA TYR A 16 18.39 8.51 -14.16
C TYR A 16 18.71 9.72 -15.05
N GLU A 17 19.69 10.55 -14.71
CA GLU A 17 19.95 11.83 -15.38
C GLU A 17 20.27 11.66 -16.86
N ASP A 18 21.14 10.71 -17.21
CA ASP A 18 21.52 10.46 -18.60
C ASP A 18 20.38 9.83 -19.40
N THR A 19 19.55 9.00 -18.75
CA THR A 19 18.32 8.45 -19.36
C THR A 19 17.33 9.58 -19.67
N ILE A 20 17.13 10.53 -18.75
CA ILE A 20 16.28 11.71 -18.97
C ILE A 20 16.81 12.55 -20.13
N LYS A 21 18.14 12.77 -20.22
CA LYS A 21 18.73 13.51 -21.35
C LYS A 21 18.42 12.83 -22.68
N LYS A 22 18.61 11.50 -22.76
CA LYS A 22 18.27 10.71 -23.96
C LYS A 22 16.79 10.83 -24.31
N MET A 23 15.89 10.75 -23.32
CA MET A 23 14.45 10.93 -23.53
C MET A 23 14.12 12.32 -24.07
N LYS A 24 14.75 13.39 -23.55
CA LYS A 24 14.54 14.76 -24.06
C LYS A 24 14.96 14.91 -25.52
N THR A 25 16.06 14.28 -25.93
CA THR A 25 16.45 14.25 -27.35
C THR A 25 15.49 13.41 -28.19
N ALA A 26 15.03 12.28 -27.67
CA ALA A 26 14.09 11.40 -28.37
C ALA A 26 12.76 12.10 -28.73
N LEU A 27 12.33 13.10 -27.96
CA LEU A 27 11.13 13.92 -28.24
C LEU A 27 11.18 14.68 -29.57
N THR A 28 12.36 14.87 -30.17
CA THR A 28 12.51 15.56 -31.45
C THR A 28 12.40 14.61 -32.66
N SER A 29 12.01 13.36 -32.43
CA SER A 29 11.97 12.28 -33.42
C SER A 29 10.79 11.35 -33.16
N ASN A 30 10.52 10.40 -34.08
CA ASN A 30 9.45 9.41 -33.94
C ASN A 30 9.78 8.25 -32.96
N TYR A 31 10.75 8.45 -32.08
CA TYR A 31 11.29 7.39 -31.23
C TYR A 31 10.20 6.73 -30.38
N PHE A 32 9.29 7.50 -29.79
CA PHE A 32 8.21 6.93 -28.96
C PHE A 32 7.12 6.26 -29.79
N GLU A 33 6.80 6.80 -30.97
CA GLU A 33 5.88 6.21 -31.93
C GLU A 33 6.37 4.83 -32.40
N ASP A 34 7.68 4.71 -32.67
CA ASP A 34 8.30 3.45 -33.04
C ASP A 34 8.25 2.42 -31.89
N LEU A 35 8.51 2.85 -30.65
CA LEU A 35 8.36 1.99 -29.46
C LEU A 35 6.92 1.51 -29.26
N ILE A 36 5.92 2.38 -29.43
CA ILE A 36 4.50 2.01 -29.35
C ILE A 36 4.17 0.98 -30.44
N LYS A 37 4.65 1.22 -31.66
CA LYS A 37 4.42 0.31 -32.79
C LYS A 37 5.03 -1.07 -32.53
N GLU A 38 6.25 -1.14 -32.00
CA GLU A 38 6.94 -2.38 -31.71
C GLU A 38 6.34 -3.13 -30.52
N TYR A 39 6.25 -2.48 -29.35
CA TYR A 39 5.94 -3.16 -28.09
C TYR A 39 4.45 -3.27 -27.78
N LEU A 40 3.59 -2.46 -28.42
CA LEU A 40 2.14 -2.48 -28.20
C LEU A 40 1.38 -2.95 -29.44
N LEU A 41 1.51 -2.26 -30.59
CA LEU A 41 0.65 -2.53 -31.76
C LEU A 41 1.01 -3.84 -32.47
N ASN A 42 2.30 -4.10 -32.67
CA ASN A 42 2.78 -5.29 -33.35
C ASN A 42 3.16 -6.42 -32.39
N ASN A 43 2.96 -6.24 -31.09
CA ASN A 43 3.22 -7.25 -30.08
C ASN A 43 2.00 -8.14 -29.88
N SER A 44 2.07 -9.38 -30.37
CA SER A 44 0.99 -10.36 -30.22
C SER A 44 0.85 -10.93 -28.80
N HIS A 45 1.79 -10.63 -27.89
CA HIS A 45 1.73 -11.08 -26.49
C HIS A 45 0.79 -10.16 -25.67
N SER A 46 -0.53 -10.32 -25.88
CA SER A 46 -1.56 -9.54 -25.19
C SER A 46 -2.70 -10.41 -24.64
N SER A 47 -3.38 -9.93 -23.60
CA SER A 47 -4.55 -10.58 -23.01
C SER A 47 -5.63 -9.54 -22.72
N MET A 48 -6.87 -9.84 -23.11
CA MET A 48 -8.04 -9.01 -22.81
C MET A 48 -8.90 -9.71 -21.76
N LEU A 49 -8.86 -9.20 -20.52
CA LEU A 49 -9.63 -9.70 -19.40
C LEU A 49 -10.88 -8.83 -19.19
N VAL A 50 -12.05 -9.47 -19.13
CA VAL A 50 -13.31 -8.79 -18.80
C VAL A 50 -13.84 -9.33 -17.46
N LEU A 51 -13.84 -8.48 -16.44
CA LEU A 51 -14.44 -8.80 -15.15
C LEU A 51 -15.91 -8.37 -15.14
N LYS A 52 -16.82 -9.35 -15.06
CA LYS A 52 -18.28 -9.09 -15.01
C LYS A 52 -18.83 -9.50 -13.65
N PRO A 53 -19.59 -8.61 -12.98
CA PRO A 53 -20.26 -8.99 -11.74
C PRO A 53 -21.29 -10.09 -12.01
N ARG A 54 -21.29 -11.12 -11.17
CA ARG A 54 -22.23 -12.24 -11.23
C ARG A 54 -22.85 -12.44 -9.85
N LYS A 55 -24.14 -12.12 -9.73
CA LYS A 55 -24.93 -12.42 -8.52
C LYS A 55 -24.89 -13.93 -8.25
N GLY A 56 -24.68 -14.33 -7.01
CA GLY A 56 -24.64 -15.75 -6.63
C GLY A 56 -23.27 -16.43 -6.77
N LEU A 57 -22.24 -15.75 -7.29
CA LEU A 57 -20.92 -16.38 -7.52
C LEU A 57 -20.20 -16.73 -6.21
N ALA A 58 -20.37 -15.92 -5.16
CA ALA A 58 -19.77 -16.18 -3.86
C ALA A 58 -20.41 -17.42 -3.22
N GLU A 59 -21.74 -17.49 -3.25
CA GLU A 59 -22.54 -18.58 -2.72
C GLU A 59 -22.26 -19.90 -3.46
N GLU A 60 -22.08 -19.86 -4.79
CA GLU A 60 -21.67 -21.03 -5.59
C GLU A 60 -20.29 -21.55 -5.16
N LYS A 61 -19.31 -20.65 -4.99
CA LYS A 61 -17.96 -21.01 -4.53
C LYS A 61 -17.97 -21.57 -3.11
N GLU A 62 -18.77 -20.99 -2.22
CA GLU A 62 -18.92 -21.47 -0.84
C GLU A 62 -19.57 -22.84 -0.80
N LYS A 63 -20.62 -23.08 -1.60
CA LYS A 63 -21.24 -24.40 -1.73
C LYS A 63 -20.25 -25.44 -2.25
N ALA A 64 -19.49 -25.10 -3.30
CA ALA A 64 -18.47 -26.00 -3.83
C ALA A 64 -17.37 -26.32 -2.79
N LEU A 65 -16.94 -25.33 -2.01
CA LEU A 65 -16.00 -25.52 -0.91
C LEU A 65 -16.58 -26.39 0.20
N SER A 66 -17.82 -26.14 0.61
CA SER A 66 -18.53 -26.92 1.64
C SER A 66 -18.69 -28.38 1.23
N GLU A 67 -19.09 -28.64 -0.02
CA GLU A 67 -19.17 -29.99 -0.57
C GLU A 67 -17.79 -30.69 -0.61
N LYS A 68 -16.73 -29.97 -0.99
CA LYS A 68 -15.35 -30.49 -0.96
C LYS A 68 -14.92 -30.87 0.46
N LEU A 69 -15.21 -30.03 1.45
CA LEU A 69 -14.89 -30.27 2.86
C LEU A 69 -15.73 -31.41 3.45
N LYS A 70 -17.01 -31.52 3.07
CA LYS A 70 -17.88 -32.63 3.47
C LYS A 70 -17.33 -33.97 2.97
N LYS A 71 -17.00 -34.06 1.67
CA LYS A 71 -16.40 -35.27 1.09
C LYS A 71 -15.07 -35.63 1.75
N TYR A 72 -14.22 -34.63 2.01
CA TYR A 72 -12.98 -34.85 2.75
C TYR A 72 -13.25 -35.45 4.12
N LYS A 73 -14.18 -34.87 4.89
CA LYS A 73 -14.56 -35.37 6.22
C LYS A 73 -15.14 -36.79 6.18
N GLU A 74 -16.00 -37.11 5.22
CA GLU A 74 -16.59 -38.44 5.04
C GLU A 74 -15.56 -39.53 4.70
N GLY A 75 -14.43 -39.14 4.07
CA GLY A 75 -13.32 -40.05 3.77
C GLY A 75 -12.36 -40.31 4.94
N LEU A 76 -12.56 -39.70 6.10
CA LEU A 76 -11.72 -39.87 7.28
C LEU A 76 -12.24 -40.97 8.19
N SER A 77 -11.32 -41.71 8.81
CA SER A 77 -11.66 -42.60 9.93
C SER A 77 -12.02 -41.80 11.18
N GLU A 78 -12.74 -42.41 12.12
CA GLU A 78 -13.04 -41.81 13.43
C GLU A 78 -11.76 -41.36 14.15
N GLU A 79 -10.72 -42.19 14.13
CA GLU A 79 -9.40 -41.87 14.70
C GLU A 79 -8.77 -40.61 14.07
N SER A 80 -8.90 -40.44 12.75
CA SER A 80 -8.38 -39.26 12.05
C SER A 80 -9.15 -37.99 12.41
N ILE A 81 -10.47 -38.10 12.59
CA ILE A 81 -11.32 -36.98 13.02
C ILE A 81 -10.94 -36.55 14.45
N GLU A 82 -10.73 -37.53 15.34
CA GLU A 82 -10.34 -37.28 16.72
C GLU A 82 -8.94 -36.62 16.82
N ASP A 83 -7.98 -37.05 15.99
CA ASP A 83 -6.66 -36.42 15.88
C ASP A 83 -6.75 -34.96 15.40
N ILE A 84 -7.57 -34.67 14.38
CA ILE A 84 -7.79 -33.28 13.92
C ILE A 84 -8.39 -32.42 15.04
N ILE A 85 -9.39 -32.92 15.76
CA ILE A 85 -9.99 -32.19 16.90
C ILE A 85 -8.93 -31.90 17.96
N LYS A 86 -8.10 -32.90 18.30
CA LYS A 86 -7.01 -32.74 19.28
C LYS A 86 -5.99 -31.70 18.83
N LYS A 87 -5.55 -31.75 17.56
CA LYS A 87 -4.63 -30.77 16.97
C LYS A 87 -5.22 -29.36 16.96
N THR A 88 -6.49 -29.20 16.59
CA THR A 88 -7.16 -27.90 16.62
C THR A 88 -7.25 -27.35 18.03
N ARG A 89 -7.58 -28.18 19.03
CA ARG A 89 -7.57 -27.75 20.45
C ARG A 89 -6.19 -27.31 20.91
N SER A 90 -5.16 -28.12 20.64
CA SER A 90 -3.77 -27.80 20.99
C SER A 90 -3.27 -26.52 20.28
N LEU A 91 -3.66 -26.32 19.03
CA LEU A 91 -3.33 -25.09 18.29
C LEU A 91 -4.01 -23.86 18.91
N MET A 92 -5.31 -23.97 19.24
CA MET A 92 -6.04 -22.88 19.90
C MET A 92 -5.47 -22.57 21.27
N GLU A 93 -5.10 -23.58 22.05
CA GLU A 93 -4.40 -23.40 23.33
C GLU A 93 -3.10 -22.63 23.11
N ARG A 94 -2.21 -23.11 22.22
CA ARG A 94 -0.94 -22.44 21.91
C ARG A 94 -1.10 -21.00 21.45
N GLN A 95 -2.14 -20.66 20.67
CA GLN A 95 -2.37 -19.30 20.18
C GLN A 95 -2.94 -18.36 21.27
N ASN A 96 -3.64 -18.91 22.26
CA ASN A 96 -4.25 -18.13 23.35
C ASN A 96 -3.40 -18.12 24.62
N THR A 97 -2.42 -19.02 24.75
CA THR A 97 -1.45 -19.04 25.84
C THR A 97 -0.43 -17.91 25.59
N PRO A 98 -0.35 -16.89 26.46
CA PRO A 98 0.69 -15.89 26.36
C PRO A 98 2.07 -16.53 26.62
N ASP A 99 3.10 -15.97 26.00
CA ASP A 99 4.49 -16.35 26.29
C ASP A 99 4.84 -16.05 27.76
N SER A 100 5.75 -16.84 28.33
CA SER A 100 6.24 -16.61 29.69
C SER A 100 7.09 -15.35 29.76
N GLU A 101 7.19 -14.76 30.95
CA GLU A 101 8.01 -13.58 31.20
C GLU A 101 9.47 -13.80 30.81
N GLU A 102 10.06 -14.96 31.13
CA GLU A 102 11.42 -15.32 30.72
C GLU A 102 11.63 -15.31 29.19
N VAL A 103 10.62 -15.71 28.40
CA VAL A 103 10.68 -15.67 26.92
C VAL A 103 10.52 -14.24 26.42
N LEU A 104 9.60 -13.47 27.00
CA LEU A 104 9.40 -12.07 26.67
C LEU A 104 10.66 -11.23 26.96
N GLU A 105 11.38 -11.52 28.05
CA GLU A 105 12.65 -10.88 28.41
C GLU A 105 13.79 -11.16 27.41
N THR A 106 13.68 -12.21 26.58
CA THR A 106 14.66 -12.46 25.50
C THR A 106 14.50 -11.49 24.31
N ILE A 107 13.36 -10.79 24.23
CA ILE A 107 13.10 -9.82 23.16
C ILE A 107 13.86 -8.54 23.50
N PRO A 108 14.81 -8.08 22.65
CA PRO A 108 15.55 -6.85 22.93
C PRO A 108 14.60 -5.65 22.95
N MET A 109 14.59 -4.93 24.08
CA MET A 109 13.80 -3.72 24.27
C MET A 109 14.69 -2.48 24.32
N LEU A 110 14.15 -1.36 23.85
CA LEU A 110 14.72 -0.04 24.12
C LEU A 110 14.42 0.34 25.57
N SER A 111 15.32 1.11 26.18
CA SER A 111 15.10 1.72 27.48
C SER A 111 14.27 3.00 27.35
N LEU A 112 13.67 3.46 28.45
CA LEU A 112 13.01 4.78 28.48
C LEU A 112 13.99 5.94 28.24
N GLU A 113 15.29 5.72 28.45
CA GLU A 113 16.34 6.71 28.22
C GLU A 113 16.69 6.86 26.73
N ASP A 114 16.39 5.84 25.90
CA ASP A 114 16.54 5.89 24.45
C ASP A 114 15.44 6.72 23.76
N ILE A 115 14.40 7.11 24.50
CA ILE A 115 13.28 7.92 24.00
C ILE A 115 13.57 9.40 24.30
N ASP A 116 13.56 10.24 23.26
CA ASP A 116 13.65 11.69 23.45
C ASP A 116 12.46 12.19 24.29
N LYS A 117 12.79 12.88 25.39
CA LYS A 117 11.80 13.45 26.33
C LYS A 117 11.12 14.70 25.77
N LYS A 118 11.65 15.28 24.70
CA LYS A 118 11.12 16.48 24.05
C LYS A 118 10.32 16.09 22.81
N VAL A 119 9.21 16.79 22.62
CA VAL A 119 8.47 16.74 21.36
C VAL A 119 9.25 17.51 20.30
N GLU A 120 9.20 17.05 19.06
CA GLU A 120 9.78 17.76 17.92
C GLU A 120 9.23 19.20 17.86
N ASN A 121 10.13 20.17 17.78
CA ASN A 121 9.75 21.58 17.69
C ASN A 121 9.52 21.95 16.22
N LEU A 122 8.26 22.16 15.86
CA LEU A 122 7.88 22.65 14.54
C LEU A 122 7.70 24.17 14.60
N GLU A 123 8.74 24.92 14.21
CA GLU A 123 8.65 26.37 14.16
C GLU A 123 7.71 26.82 13.04
N ILE A 124 6.62 27.49 13.42
CA ILE A 124 5.64 28.07 12.50
C ILE A 124 5.69 29.58 12.65
N LEU A 125 6.08 30.26 11.58
CA LEU A 125 6.07 31.71 11.47
C LEU A 125 4.69 32.15 10.97
N GLU A 126 3.89 32.72 11.86
CA GLU A 126 2.62 33.33 11.52
C GLU A 126 2.83 34.77 11.05
N THR A 127 2.36 35.07 9.84
CA THR A 127 2.39 36.43 9.27
C THR A 127 1.04 36.78 8.66
N ILE A 128 0.78 38.08 8.47
CA ILE A 128 -0.39 38.56 7.73
C ILE A 128 0.11 39.19 6.44
N LYS A 129 -0.42 38.74 5.30
CA LYS A 129 -0.14 39.33 3.98
C LYS A 129 -1.48 39.61 3.29
N SER A 130 -1.70 40.87 2.91
CA SER A 130 -2.94 41.30 2.23
C SER A 130 -4.21 40.81 2.97
N ASP A 131 -4.23 41.00 4.29
CA ASP A 131 -5.31 40.57 5.20
C ASP A 131 -5.57 39.05 5.28
N VAL A 132 -4.67 38.23 4.73
CA VAL A 132 -4.71 36.77 4.84
C VAL A 132 -3.65 36.29 5.82
N LYS A 133 -4.04 35.43 6.77
CA LYS A 133 -3.13 34.73 7.67
C LYS A 133 -2.32 33.71 6.89
N VAL A 134 -1.00 33.83 6.93
CA VAL A 134 -0.04 32.94 6.30
C VAL A 134 0.77 32.23 7.38
N LEU A 135 0.73 30.90 7.36
CA LEU A 135 1.56 30.05 8.19
C LEU A 135 2.76 29.58 7.36
N HIS A 136 3.95 30.05 7.70
CA HIS A 136 5.18 29.67 7.02
C HIS A 136 6.00 28.73 7.91
N HIS A 137 6.32 27.56 7.38
CA HIS A 137 7.20 26.60 8.03
C HIS A 137 8.51 26.53 7.24
N GLU A 138 9.58 27.08 7.84
CA GLU A 138 10.90 27.06 7.23
C GLU A 138 11.58 25.73 7.56
N THR A 139 11.65 24.84 6.58
CA THR A 139 12.32 23.54 6.72
C THR A 139 13.04 23.17 5.42
N PHE A 140 13.95 22.21 5.51
CA PHE A 140 14.70 21.74 4.35
C PHE A 140 13.80 20.91 3.42
N THR A 141 13.42 21.48 2.27
CA THR A 141 12.51 20.85 1.30
C THR A 141 13.18 20.47 -0.03
N SER A 142 14.51 20.47 -0.10
CA SER A 142 15.25 20.20 -1.35
C SER A 142 14.80 21.05 -2.54
N LYS A 143 14.54 22.35 -2.31
CA LYS A 143 14.08 23.35 -3.31
C LYS A 143 12.65 23.14 -3.83
N ILE A 144 11.81 22.40 -3.10
CA ILE A 144 10.38 22.25 -3.39
C ILE A 144 9.59 23.18 -2.46
N ALA A 145 8.63 23.95 -3.01
CA ALA A 145 7.71 24.75 -2.21
C ALA A 145 6.39 23.99 -2.03
N TYR A 146 5.93 23.86 -0.78
CA TYR A 146 4.62 23.28 -0.44
C TYR A 146 3.67 24.39 -0.05
N ILE A 147 2.56 24.51 -0.78
CA ILE A 147 1.59 25.59 -0.62
C ILE A 147 0.21 24.95 -0.46
N GLY A 148 -0.44 25.23 0.66
CA GLY A 148 -1.82 24.82 0.92
C GLY A 148 -2.70 26.06 1.11
N PHE A 149 -3.86 26.07 0.44
CA PHE A 149 -4.89 27.07 0.64
C PHE A 149 -6.03 26.47 1.44
N MET A 150 -6.41 27.13 2.53
CA MET A 150 -7.47 26.69 3.41
C MET A 150 -8.63 27.68 3.34
N PHE A 151 -9.82 27.19 3.01
CA PHE A 151 -11.05 27.98 2.94
C PHE A 151 -12.01 27.52 4.01
N LYS A 152 -12.65 28.48 4.68
CA LYS A 152 -13.72 28.19 5.64
C LYS A 152 -14.97 27.75 4.88
N THR A 153 -15.60 26.67 5.33
CA THR A 153 -16.83 26.13 4.74
C THR A 153 -18.09 26.50 5.54
N GLU A 154 -17.97 27.35 6.57
CA GLU A 154 -19.09 27.78 7.43
C GLU A 154 -20.25 28.42 6.65
N GLY A 155 -19.97 29.05 5.50
CA GLY A 155 -21.00 29.68 4.65
C GLY A 155 -21.72 28.73 3.70
N ILE A 156 -21.39 27.43 3.70
CA ILE A 156 -21.99 26.43 2.82
C ILE A 156 -23.24 25.88 3.48
N LYS A 157 -24.35 25.82 2.73
CA LYS A 157 -25.59 25.24 3.25
C LYS A 157 -25.42 23.75 3.49
N GLN A 158 -26.14 23.20 4.48
CA GLN A 158 -26.06 21.78 4.80
C GLN A 158 -26.41 20.87 3.62
N GLU A 159 -27.37 21.27 2.78
CA GLU A 159 -27.77 20.58 1.55
C GLU A 159 -26.64 20.51 0.51
N ASP A 160 -25.71 21.48 0.55
CA ASP A 160 -24.61 21.62 -0.40
C ASP A 160 -23.33 20.87 0.04
N ILE A 161 -23.25 20.39 1.29
CA ILE A 161 -22.07 19.67 1.83
C ILE A 161 -21.62 18.49 0.95
N PRO A 162 -22.54 17.62 0.44
CA PRO A 162 -22.14 16.51 -0.42
C PRO A 162 -21.43 16.95 -1.70
N TYR A 163 -21.66 18.18 -2.16
CA TYR A 163 -21.10 18.73 -3.39
C TYR A 163 -19.74 19.40 -3.20
N ILE A 164 -19.29 19.66 -1.96
CA ILE A 164 -17.98 20.27 -1.67
C ILE A 164 -16.84 19.48 -2.30
N SER A 165 -16.93 18.14 -2.28
CA SER A 165 -15.90 17.26 -2.84
C SER A 165 -15.82 17.25 -4.37
N LEU A 166 -16.81 17.82 -5.06
CA LEU A 166 -16.85 17.90 -6.53
C LEU A 166 -16.24 19.20 -7.07
N LEU A 167 -15.98 20.18 -6.20
CA LEU A 167 -15.43 21.50 -6.52
C LEU A 167 -13.93 21.56 -6.21
#